data_AF-A0A0R2P0R2-F1
#
_entry.id   AF-A0A0R2P0R2-F1
#
_cell.length_a   1.000
_cell.length_b   1.000
_cell.length_c   1.000
_cell.angle_alpha   90.00
_cell.angle_beta   90.00
_cell.angle_gamma   90.00
#
_symmetry.space_group_name_H-M   'P 1'
#
loop_
_entity.id
_entity.type
_entity.pdbx_description
1 polymer ?
#
loop_
_entity_poly.entity_id
_entity_poly.type
_entity_poly.pdbx_seq_one_letter_code
_entity_poly.pdbx_strand_id
1 'polypeptide(L)'
;AVDIWASYFESTVPIEVQAYWEPSNINGVLGSARPGDYFNAFDGAPDLDLWYPSILADRLAKKDLAPGKPDIVLRFNSNALWHTAIDGTPGRFSYDLSSTVLHEIGHGLGFLSNAEYDKFFGTGYLVQPTPYDAYVQLSDGRLFTDFCARSVDLGKAMTSPLVWSGSLATAANNGVKPKLYSPQSYEDGSSITHLDESTFSATGTNSVMTPVLDAGEVFRSPGSIALAMIEDMLSKPPANKAQSLPAKPIDVRALVGDKYALLTFDSPNCRRIDRVTGYTVTINPGGLERNFTQSPAKITGLSNGSSYSFTIKAKNDNGESDAVTSNEVTPRSTAKVKTIDKRADVKYLASGVFKKNQVIAYSDAISGNLKLATLVRNSWKTSIIDGISTSGGRSDRNLAGPVSLCVSGSKAGEKLHIFYTDTENKDLRHASYDGKKWRYETVDGDGEDVQNYQESTRRKTASDVSVSNACAVTPAGVQVFYRDESQGIILGAALTKSGWIYEIVDGDRQSEGRTT
;
A
#
# COMPACT_ATOMS: atom_id res chain seq x y z
N ALA A 1 -7.61 21.41 -24.03
CA ALA A 1 -6.57 20.43 -23.65
C ALA A 1 -7.13 19.01 -23.53
N VAL A 2 -8.11 18.77 -22.64
CA VAL A 2 -8.74 17.44 -22.50
C VAL A 2 -9.32 16.94 -23.82
N ASP A 3 -10.13 17.75 -24.52
CA ASP A 3 -10.69 17.37 -25.83
C ASP A 3 -9.62 17.06 -26.88
N ILE A 4 -8.46 17.73 -26.81
CA ILE A 4 -7.32 17.49 -27.71
C ILE A 4 -6.79 16.08 -27.44
N TRP A 5 -6.48 15.75 -26.18
CA TRP A 5 -6.01 14.42 -25.82
C TRP A 5 -7.04 13.33 -26.12
N ALA A 6 -8.34 13.57 -25.86
CA ALA A 6 -9.42 12.64 -26.16
C ALA A 6 -9.54 12.31 -27.66
N SER A 7 -9.10 13.21 -28.54
CA SER A 7 -9.07 12.96 -29.99
C SER A 7 -7.93 12.04 -30.45
N TYR A 8 -6.91 11.83 -29.61
CA TYR A 8 -5.73 11.03 -29.93
C TYR A 8 -5.57 9.77 -29.06
N PHE A 9 -6.21 9.72 -27.89
CA PHE A 9 -6.13 8.60 -26.97
C PHE A 9 -7.51 7.97 -26.77
N GLU A 10 -7.74 6.80 -27.38
CA GLU A 10 -8.98 6.05 -27.24
C GLU A 10 -8.92 5.09 -26.04
N SER A 11 -9.89 5.18 -25.13
CA SER A 11 -10.04 4.24 -24.01
C SER A 11 -11.48 3.77 -23.91
N THR A 12 -11.67 2.46 -23.70
CA THR A 12 -12.99 1.88 -23.39
C THR A 12 -13.36 2.03 -21.92
N VAL A 13 -12.43 2.52 -21.09
CA VAL A 13 -12.62 2.82 -19.67
C VAL A 13 -12.64 4.34 -19.50
N PRO A 14 -13.65 4.92 -18.82
CA PRO A 14 -13.67 6.36 -18.51
C PRO A 14 -12.41 6.78 -17.75
N ILE A 15 -11.82 7.91 -18.14
CA ILE A 15 -10.63 8.46 -17.47
C ILE A 15 -11.07 9.58 -16.53
N GLU A 16 -10.76 9.44 -15.24
CA GLU A 16 -11.06 10.45 -14.23
C GLU A 16 -9.86 11.39 -14.00
N VAL A 17 -10.04 12.68 -14.26
CA VAL A 17 -9.00 13.70 -14.05
C VAL A 17 -9.37 14.57 -12.87
N GLN A 18 -8.54 14.56 -11.83
CA GLN A 18 -8.67 15.46 -10.69
C GLN A 18 -7.68 16.62 -10.83
N ALA A 19 -8.18 17.86 -10.76
CA ALA A 19 -7.37 19.06 -10.86
C ALA A 19 -7.43 19.91 -9.60
N TYR A 20 -6.29 20.44 -9.18
CA TYR A 20 -6.14 21.36 -8.06
C TYR A 20 -5.65 22.72 -8.57
N TRP A 21 -6.21 23.78 -8.03
CA TRP A 21 -5.83 25.16 -8.29
C TRP A 21 -5.37 25.80 -6.98
N GLU A 22 -4.05 25.89 -6.78
CA GLU A 22 -3.49 26.22 -5.48
C GLU A 22 -2.22 27.07 -5.61
N PRO A 23 -1.91 27.93 -4.62
CA PRO A 23 -0.70 28.74 -4.67
C PRO A 23 0.54 27.86 -4.49
N SER A 24 1.57 28.07 -5.32
CA SER A 24 2.89 27.46 -5.15
C SER A 24 3.94 28.49 -4.76
N ASN A 25 4.85 28.09 -3.87
CA ASN A 25 6.03 28.87 -3.47
C ASN A 25 7.29 28.48 -4.26
N ILE A 26 7.18 27.51 -5.18
CA ILE A 26 8.31 27.08 -6.00
C ILE A 26 8.38 27.99 -7.23
N ASN A 27 9.46 28.76 -7.33
CA ASN A 27 9.69 29.64 -8.47
C ASN A 27 9.84 28.84 -9.77
N GLY A 28 9.19 29.30 -10.83
CA GLY A 28 9.29 28.71 -12.17
C GLY A 28 8.36 27.51 -12.42
N VAL A 29 7.63 27.02 -11.41
CA VAL A 29 6.66 25.93 -11.58
C VAL A 29 5.28 26.49 -11.91
N LEU A 30 4.82 26.20 -13.12
CA LEU A 30 3.48 26.58 -13.63
C LEU A 30 2.43 25.52 -13.29
N GLY A 31 2.79 24.25 -13.45
CA GLY A 31 1.96 23.11 -13.13
C GLY A 31 2.81 21.92 -12.72
N SER A 32 2.12 20.87 -12.26
CA SER A 32 2.68 19.53 -12.17
C SER A 32 1.56 18.51 -12.33
N ALA A 33 1.92 17.33 -12.80
CA ALA A 33 0.99 16.22 -12.93
C ALA A 33 1.64 14.90 -12.58
N ARG A 34 0.79 13.95 -12.21
CA ARG A 34 1.18 12.55 -12.01
C ARG A 34 0.04 11.62 -12.39
N PRO A 35 0.35 10.36 -12.73
CA PRO A 35 -0.62 9.28 -12.67
C PRO A 35 -1.25 9.19 -11.28
N GLY A 36 -2.52 8.80 -11.25
CA GLY A 36 -3.29 8.62 -10.02
C GLY A 36 -2.75 7.50 -9.15
N ASP A 37 -2.46 6.37 -9.79
CA ASP A 37 -1.88 5.16 -9.21
C ASP A 37 -0.99 4.44 -10.25
N TYR A 38 -0.29 3.40 -9.81
CA TYR A 38 0.50 2.53 -10.68
C TYR A 38 0.14 1.06 -10.42
N PHE A 39 0.05 0.27 -11.49
CA PHE A 39 -0.28 -1.15 -11.42
C PHE A 39 0.77 -2.00 -12.12
N ASN A 40 1.07 -3.16 -11.53
CA ASN A 40 1.91 -4.18 -12.15
C ASN A 40 1.20 -5.54 -12.08
N ALA A 41 1.69 -6.50 -12.88
CA ALA A 41 1.22 -7.89 -12.89
C ALA A 41 -0.32 -8.09 -13.00
N PHE A 42 -1.02 -7.18 -13.68
CA PHE A 42 -2.45 -7.28 -13.97
C PHE A 42 -2.72 -8.05 -15.27
N ASP A 43 -3.94 -8.54 -15.46
CA ASP A 43 -4.35 -9.24 -16.68
C ASP A 43 -4.34 -8.27 -17.88
N GLY A 44 -3.61 -8.63 -18.93
CA GLY A 44 -3.37 -7.76 -20.09
C GLY A 44 -2.10 -6.91 -20.06
N ALA A 45 -1.31 -6.93 -18.97
CA ALA A 45 -0.04 -6.22 -18.90
C ALA A 45 0.99 -6.79 -19.91
N PRO A 46 1.59 -5.96 -20.80
CA PRO A 46 2.62 -6.41 -21.75
C PRO A 46 3.88 -6.96 -21.09
N ASP A 47 4.28 -6.39 -19.97
CA ASP A 47 5.37 -6.85 -19.12
C ASP A 47 4.95 -6.85 -17.65
N LEU A 48 5.01 -8.00 -16.98
CA LEU A 48 4.50 -8.16 -15.62
C LEU A 48 5.40 -7.48 -14.57
N ASP A 49 6.64 -7.17 -14.92
CA ASP A 49 7.60 -6.56 -14.01
C ASP A 49 7.53 -5.02 -14.01
N LEU A 50 6.85 -4.39 -14.99
CA LEU A 50 6.74 -2.93 -15.11
C LEU A 50 5.51 -2.37 -14.39
N TRP A 51 5.64 -1.14 -13.91
CA TRP A 51 4.59 -0.39 -13.23
C TRP A 51 3.92 0.58 -14.20
N TYR A 52 2.73 0.21 -14.66
CA TYR A 52 1.95 0.99 -15.62
C TYR A 52 1.18 2.09 -14.88
N PRO A 53 1.27 3.36 -15.32
CA PRO A 53 0.34 4.42 -14.94
C PRO A 53 -1.11 3.96 -15.08
N SER A 54 -1.98 4.37 -14.15
CA SER A 54 -3.40 4.00 -14.10
C SER A 54 -4.10 3.99 -15.45
N ILE A 55 -3.97 5.05 -16.26
CA ILE A 55 -4.61 5.11 -17.58
C ILE A 55 -4.14 4.00 -18.53
N LEU A 56 -2.83 3.78 -18.60
CA LEU A 56 -2.28 2.74 -19.49
C LEU A 56 -2.72 1.36 -18.98
N ALA A 57 -2.69 1.15 -17.67
CA ALA A 57 -3.11 -0.10 -17.04
C ALA A 57 -4.58 -0.40 -17.31
N ASP A 58 -5.47 0.57 -17.10
CA ASP A 58 -6.92 0.43 -17.31
C ASP A 58 -7.25 0.20 -18.78
N ARG A 59 -6.56 0.88 -19.70
CA ARG A 59 -6.71 0.65 -21.15
C ARG A 59 -6.28 -0.76 -21.54
N LEU A 60 -5.14 -1.24 -21.03
CA LEU A 60 -4.61 -2.58 -21.31
C LEU A 60 -5.49 -3.68 -20.70
N ALA A 61 -5.95 -3.48 -19.46
CA ALA A 61 -6.84 -4.38 -18.74
C ALA A 61 -8.30 -4.34 -19.25
N LYS A 62 -8.66 -3.28 -20.00
CA LYS A 62 -10.03 -2.95 -20.45
C LYS A 62 -11.02 -2.85 -19.29
N LYS A 63 -10.53 -2.45 -18.12
CA LYS A 63 -11.29 -2.35 -16.88
C LYS A 63 -10.61 -1.34 -15.95
N ASP A 64 -11.41 -0.57 -15.23
CA ASP A 64 -10.98 0.26 -14.11
C ASP A 64 -10.40 -0.61 -12.97
N LEU A 65 -9.10 -0.46 -12.73
CA LEU A 65 -8.34 -1.19 -11.72
C LEU A 65 -8.39 -0.52 -10.33
N ALA A 66 -8.81 0.74 -10.21
CA ALA A 66 -9.01 1.42 -8.94
C ALA A 66 -10.27 2.31 -8.91
N PRO A 67 -11.47 1.69 -8.82
CA PRO A 67 -12.73 2.43 -8.79
C PRO A 67 -12.79 3.47 -7.68
N GLY A 68 -13.15 4.70 -8.05
CA GLY A 68 -13.27 5.84 -7.14
C GLY A 68 -11.96 6.54 -6.82
N LYS A 69 -10.86 6.23 -7.52
CA LYS A 69 -9.63 7.02 -7.52
C LYS A 69 -9.48 7.74 -8.87
N PRO A 70 -8.94 8.97 -8.88
CA PRO A 70 -8.64 9.65 -10.13
C PRO A 70 -7.48 8.96 -10.84
N ASP A 71 -7.50 8.97 -12.17
CA ASP A 71 -6.44 8.46 -13.05
C ASP A 71 -5.32 9.46 -13.29
N ILE A 72 -5.64 10.74 -13.31
CA ILE A 72 -4.66 11.83 -13.40
C ILE A 72 -4.90 12.79 -12.26
N VAL A 73 -3.82 13.21 -11.62
CA VAL A 73 -3.82 14.32 -10.67
C VAL A 73 -3.03 15.47 -11.27
N LEU A 74 -3.71 16.58 -11.54
CA LEU A 74 -3.14 17.83 -12.03
C LEU A 74 -3.09 18.87 -10.90
N ARG A 75 -2.02 19.65 -10.83
CA ARG A 75 -1.88 20.79 -9.91
C ARG A 75 -1.37 21.99 -10.68
N PHE A 76 -2.04 23.13 -10.55
CA PHE A 76 -1.65 24.37 -11.22
C PHE A 76 -1.43 25.47 -10.21
N ASN A 77 -0.34 26.23 -10.42
CA ASN A 77 0.06 27.34 -9.55
C ASN A 77 -0.90 28.52 -9.74
N SER A 78 -1.79 28.75 -8.77
CA SER A 78 -2.77 29.84 -8.84
C SER A 78 -2.16 31.24 -8.85
N ASN A 79 -0.87 31.38 -8.50
CA ASN A 79 -0.16 32.67 -8.45
C ASN A 79 0.49 33.06 -9.79
N ALA A 80 0.56 32.16 -10.78
CA ALA A 80 1.18 32.47 -12.06
C ALA A 80 0.32 33.45 -12.89
N LEU A 81 0.97 34.17 -13.80
CA LEU A 81 0.32 35.12 -14.71
C LEU A 81 -0.38 34.35 -15.83
N TRP A 82 -1.60 33.88 -15.58
CA TRP A 82 -2.34 33.06 -16.53
C TRP A 82 -3.09 33.87 -17.58
N HIS A 83 -2.98 33.42 -18.82
CA HIS A 83 -3.99 33.66 -19.85
C HIS A 83 -4.98 32.50 -19.84
N THR A 84 -6.21 32.77 -19.42
CA THR A 84 -7.25 31.75 -19.19
C THR A 84 -8.21 31.57 -20.37
N ALA A 85 -8.21 32.48 -21.34
CA ALA A 85 -9.02 32.33 -22.54
C ALA A 85 -8.41 31.26 -23.46
N ILE A 86 -9.27 30.51 -24.16
CA ILE A 86 -8.87 29.41 -25.06
C ILE A 86 -8.59 29.88 -26.50
N ASP A 87 -8.43 31.19 -26.71
CA ASP A 87 -8.24 31.81 -28.02
C ASP A 87 -6.82 31.65 -28.59
N GLY A 88 -5.82 31.38 -27.74
CA GLY A 88 -4.42 31.23 -28.14
C GLY A 88 -3.71 32.53 -28.39
N THR A 89 -4.16 33.59 -27.74
CA THR A 89 -3.51 34.90 -27.81
C THR A 89 -3.08 35.37 -26.42
N PRO A 90 -2.23 34.61 -25.69
CA PRO A 90 -1.66 35.09 -24.44
C PRO A 90 -0.87 36.38 -24.68
N GLY A 91 -0.93 37.29 -23.70
CA GLY A 91 -0.05 38.44 -23.67
C GLY A 91 1.41 38.02 -23.49
N ARG A 92 2.33 38.92 -23.86
CA ARG A 92 3.80 38.69 -23.82
C ARG A 92 4.35 38.23 -22.46
N PHE A 93 3.64 38.49 -21.36
CA PHE A 93 4.07 38.16 -20.00
C PHE A 93 3.17 37.13 -19.31
N SER A 94 2.19 36.59 -20.01
CA SER A 94 1.25 35.60 -19.48
C SER A 94 1.47 34.23 -20.13
N TYR A 95 1.21 33.19 -19.35
CA TYR A 95 1.31 31.80 -19.79
C TYR A 95 -0.08 31.30 -20.22
N ASP A 96 -0.16 30.63 -21.37
CA ASP A 96 -1.42 30.04 -21.85
C ASP A 96 -1.78 28.83 -20.99
N LEU A 97 -2.82 28.96 -20.15
CA LEU A 97 -3.23 27.89 -19.24
C LEU A 97 -3.59 26.61 -20.00
N SER A 98 -4.20 26.73 -21.18
CA SER A 98 -4.55 25.56 -21.99
C SER A 98 -3.33 24.77 -22.46
N SER A 99 -2.22 25.46 -22.74
CA SER A 99 -0.95 24.85 -23.15
C SER A 99 -0.28 24.14 -21.98
N THR A 100 -0.26 24.76 -20.79
CA THR A 100 0.23 24.08 -19.58
C THR A 100 -0.62 22.86 -19.26
N VAL A 101 -1.95 22.95 -19.28
CA VAL A 101 -2.83 21.79 -19.04
C VAL A 101 -2.57 20.68 -20.08
N LEU A 102 -2.32 21.04 -21.34
CA LEU A 102 -2.00 20.06 -22.39
C LEU A 102 -0.71 19.30 -22.10
N HIS A 103 0.35 20.01 -21.67
CA HIS A 103 1.62 19.45 -21.24
C HIS A 103 1.45 18.53 -20.02
N GLU A 104 0.79 19.01 -18.97
CA GLU A 104 0.62 18.27 -17.71
C GLU A 104 -0.19 16.97 -17.89
N ILE A 105 -1.20 16.96 -18.78
CA ILE A 105 -1.90 15.72 -19.10
C ILE A 105 -0.96 14.68 -19.75
N GLY A 106 0.06 15.12 -20.50
CA GLY A 106 1.09 14.23 -21.05
C GLY A 106 1.83 13.45 -19.96
N HIS A 107 2.23 14.12 -18.87
CA HIS A 107 2.77 13.45 -17.69
C HIS A 107 1.73 12.53 -17.04
N GLY A 108 0.49 12.99 -16.87
CA GLY A 108 -0.61 12.15 -16.36
C GLY A 108 -0.80 10.83 -17.12
N LEU A 109 -0.58 10.84 -18.45
CA LEU A 109 -0.68 9.68 -19.33
C LEU A 109 0.54 8.73 -19.27
N GLY A 110 1.57 9.07 -18.50
CA GLY A 110 2.76 8.22 -18.35
C GLY A 110 4.02 8.74 -19.04
N PHE A 111 4.01 9.95 -19.60
CA PHE A 111 5.23 10.60 -20.08
C PHE A 111 6.09 11.06 -18.89
N LEU A 112 6.58 10.14 -18.06
CA LEU A 112 7.45 10.43 -16.93
C LEU A 112 8.29 9.22 -16.54
N SER A 113 9.52 9.51 -16.13
CA SER A 113 10.40 8.53 -15.49
C SER A 113 10.10 8.42 -14.00
N ASN A 114 10.13 7.19 -13.46
CA ASN A 114 10.10 6.95 -12.01
C ASN A 114 11.52 6.89 -11.41
N ALA A 115 12.55 7.30 -12.16
CA ALA A 115 13.93 7.31 -11.67
C ALA A 115 14.16 8.52 -10.74
N GLU A 116 14.72 8.27 -9.56
CA GLU A 116 15.13 9.30 -8.61
C GLU A 116 16.65 9.47 -8.60
N TYR A 117 17.11 10.71 -8.46
CA TYR A 117 18.53 11.03 -8.46
C TYR A 117 18.97 11.65 -7.14
N ASP A 118 19.94 11.02 -6.48
CA ASP A 118 20.58 11.56 -5.29
C ASP A 118 21.82 12.37 -5.71
N LYS A 119 21.67 13.69 -5.65
CA LYS A 119 22.72 14.66 -6.00
C LYS A 119 23.94 14.59 -5.09
N PHE A 120 23.81 14.13 -3.85
CA PHE A 120 24.91 14.08 -2.89
C PHE A 120 25.85 12.91 -3.19
N PHE A 121 25.28 11.73 -3.48
CA PHE A 121 26.06 10.53 -3.79
C PHE A 121 26.22 10.25 -5.29
N GLY A 122 25.59 11.05 -6.16
CA GLY A 122 25.54 10.80 -7.60
C GLY A 122 24.93 9.44 -7.94
N THR A 123 23.96 9.00 -7.14
CA THR A 123 23.37 7.66 -7.22
C THR A 123 21.95 7.74 -7.78
N GLY A 124 21.66 6.91 -8.78
CA GLY A 124 20.31 6.77 -9.33
C GLY A 124 19.54 5.64 -8.64
N TYR A 125 18.22 5.81 -8.52
CA TYR A 125 17.29 4.85 -7.95
C TYR A 125 16.15 4.61 -8.94
N LEU A 126 15.81 3.35 -9.19
CA LEU A 126 14.73 2.94 -10.09
C LEU A 126 14.11 1.62 -9.58
N VAL A 127 13.31 1.75 -8.53
CA VAL A 127 12.72 0.58 -7.84
C VAL A 127 11.49 0.05 -8.60
N GLN A 128 10.65 0.97 -9.10
CA GLN A 128 9.40 0.71 -9.80
C GLN A 128 9.45 1.31 -11.22
N PRO A 129 10.25 0.72 -12.13
CA PRO A 129 10.34 1.21 -13.49
C PRO A 129 9.01 1.10 -14.20
N THR A 130 8.68 2.15 -14.92
CA THR A 130 7.52 2.25 -15.79
C THR A 130 7.87 1.78 -17.20
N PRO A 131 6.87 1.63 -18.09
CA PRO A 131 7.12 1.52 -19.52
C PRO A 131 8.00 2.65 -20.05
N TYR A 132 7.84 3.89 -19.57
CA TYR A 132 8.68 5.02 -19.98
C TYR A 132 10.16 4.71 -19.72
N ASP A 133 10.50 4.31 -18.49
CA ASP A 133 11.86 3.96 -18.09
C ASP A 133 12.44 2.82 -18.94
N ALA A 134 11.60 1.85 -19.32
CA ALA A 134 12.02 0.71 -20.15
C ALA A 134 12.38 1.10 -21.60
N TYR A 135 11.97 2.28 -22.07
CA TYR A 135 12.33 2.79 -23.39
C TYR A 135 13.45 3.84 -23.37
N VAL A 136 13.83 4.38 -22.21
CA VAL A 136 14.96 5.31 -22.07
C VAL A 136 16.28 4.57 -22.32
N GLN A 137 17.05 5.04 -23.31
CA GLN A 137 18.25 4.37 -23.78
C GLN A 137 19.45 5.32 -23.82
N LEU A 138 20.62 4.79 -23.44
CA LEU A 138 21.91 5.43 -23.62
C LEU A 138 22.41 5.27 -25.06
N SER A 139 23.39 6.09 -25.44
CA SER A 139 24.05 5.99 -26.76
C SER A 139 24.73 4.65 -27.03
N ASP A 140 25.11 3.90 -25.99
CA ASP A 140 25.70 2.56 -26.09
C ASP A 140 24.66 1.43 -26.24
N GLY A 141 23.36 1.76 -26.24
CA GLY A 141 22.27 0.81 -26.40
C GLY A 141 21.71 0.22 -25.11
N ARG A 142 22.32 0.49 -23.94
CA ARG A 142 21.75 0.08 -22.65
C ARG A 142 20.48 0.87 -22.33
N LEU A 143 19.50 0.20 -21.75
CA LEU A 143 18.27 0.79 -21.25
C LEU A 143 18.40 1.12 -19.76
N PHE A 144 17.55 2.00 -19.23
CA PHE A 144 17.51 2.25 -17.78
C PHE A 144 17.18 0.99 -16.97
N THR A 145 16.36 0.09 -17.54
CA THR A 145 16.08 -1.23 -16.95
C THR A 145 17.24 -2.23 -17.02
N ASP A 146 18.38 -1.83 -17.59
CA ASP A 146 19.65 -2.58 -17.59
C ASP A 146 20.61 -2.11 -16.49
N PHE A 147 20.14 -1.30 -15.54
CA PHE A 147 20.88 -0.93 -14.34
C PHE A 147 20.24 -1.55 -13.09
N CYS A 148 21.06 -1.79 -12.06
CA CYS A 148 20.53 -2.23 -10.77
C CYS A 148 19.69 -1.10 -10.18
N ALA A 149 18.62 -1.46 -9.46
CA ALA A 149 17.62 -0.50 -8.96
C ALA A 149 18.20 0.62 -8.09
N ARG A 150 19.42 0.45 -7.56
CA ARG A 150 20.19 1.52 -6.93
C ARG A 150 21.64 1.38 -7.36
N SER A 151 22.17 2.36 -8.10
CA SER A 151 23.58 2.34 -8.49
C SER A 151 24.12 3.71 -8.89
N VAL A 152 25.44 3.89 -8.69
CA VAL A 152 26.17 5.06 -9.20
C VAL A 152 26.20 5.07 -10.73
N ASP A 153 26.21 3.89 -11.37
CA ASP A 153 26.20 3.81 -12.84
C ASP A 153 24.86 4.23 -13.44
N LEU A 154 23.73 3.93 -12.79
CA LEU A 154 22.45 4.53 -13.14
C LEU A 154 22.49 6.05 -12.95
N GLY A 155 23.07 6.54 -11.85
CA GLY A 155 23.24 7.98 -11.64
C GLY A 155 24.04 8.67 -12.75
N LYS A 156 25.12 8.05 -13.25
CA LYS A 156 25.87 8.54 -14.42
C LYS A 156 25.04 8.47 -15.71
N ALA A 157 24.23 7.43 -15.88
CA ALA A 157 23.35 7.29 -17.04
C ALA A 157 22.32 8.43 -17.09
N MET A 158 21.75 8.80 -15.95
CA MET A 158 20.74 9.87 -15.81
C MET A 158 21.25 11.27 -16.21
N THR A 159 22.56 11.51 -16.19
CA THR A 159 23.19 12.77 -16.61
C THR A 159 24.01 12.64 -17.91
N SER A 160 23.88 11.51 -18.61
CA SER A 160 24.45 11.28 -19.93
C SER A 160 23.44 11.59 -21.03
N PRO A 161 23.84 11.74 -22.30
CA PRO A 161 22.89 11.88 -23.41
C PRO A 161 21.95 10.67 -23.51
N LEU A 162 20.64 10.93 -23.53
CA LEU A 162 19.59 9.92 -23.60
C LEU A 162 18.75 10.06 -24.86
N VAL A 163 18.24 8.92 -25.34
CA VAL A 163 17.30 8.84 -26.46
C VAL A 163 16.16 7.88 -26.13
N TRP A 164 15.03 8.04 -26.82
CA TRP A 164 13.91 7.11 -26.77
C TRP A 164 14.09 5.97 -27.77
N SER A 165 13.98 4.73 -27.32
CA SER A 165 14.25 3.54 -28.16
C SER A 165 13.04 2.95 -28.88
N GLY A 166 11.83 3.47 -28.65
CA GLY A 166 10.60 2.97 -29.24
C GLY A 166 10.51 3.18 -30.75
N SER A 167 9.97 2.19 -31.45
CA SER A 167 9.99 2.15 -32.92
C SER A 167 8.97 3.11 -33.52
N LEU A 168 7.82 3.32 -32.85
CA LEU A 168 6.79 4.24 -33.32
C LEU A 168 7.30 5.67 -33.22
N ALA A 169 7.88 6.06 -32.08
CA ALA A 169 8.42 7.41 -31.92
C ALA A 169 9.65 7.66 -32.80
N THR A 170 10.48 6.63 -33.02
CA THR A 170 11.58 6.71 -34.01
C THR A 170 11.04 6.98 -35.42
N ALA A 171 9.97 6.29 -35.83
CA ALA A 171 9.33 6.53 -37.12
C ALA A 171 8.70 7.94 -37.20
N ALA A 172 8.04 8.38 -36.13
CA ALA A 172 7.46 9.72 -36.01
C ALA A 172 8.51 10.84 -36.07
N ASN A 173 9.77 10.52 -35.73
CA ASN A 173 10.91 11.42 -35.80
C ASN A 173 11.85 11.08 -36.98
N ASN A 174 11.26 10.76 -38.14
CA ASN A 174 11.99 10.55 -39.41
C ASN A 174 13.06 9.45 -39.36
N GLY A 175 12.83 8.39 -38.59
CA GLY A 175 13.76 7.27 -38.44
C GLY A 175 14.89 7.52 -37.44
N VAL A 176 14.88 8.66 -36.73
CA VAL A 176 15.88 9.01 -35.71
C VAL A 176 15.26 8.86 -34.34
N LYS A 177 15.94 8.19 -33.41
CA LYS A 177 15.49 8.08 -32.02
C LYS A 177 15.32 9.47 -31.40
N PRO A 178 14.15 9.83 -30.86
CA PRO A 178 13.94 11.13 -30.21
C PRO A 178 14.94 11.35 -29.09
N LYS A 179 15.54 12.55 -29.04
CA LYS A 179 16.46 12.93 -27.97
C LYS A 179 15.67 13.32 -26.73
N LEU A 180 16.08 12.83 -25.57
CA LEU A 180 15.47 13.19 -24.29
C LEU A 180 16.27 14.30 -23.62
N TYR A 181 15.57 15.12 -22.83
CA TYR A 181 16.20 16.17 -22.05
C TYR A 181 16.99 15.56 -20.89
N SER A 182 18.31 15.52 -21.03
CA SER A 182 19.22 14.93 -20.05
C SER A 182 20.45 15.83 -19.89
N PRO A 183 20.30 16.99 -19.23
CA PRO A 183 21.41 17.93 -19.02
C PRO A 183 22.54 17.31 -18.18
N GLN A 184 23.74 17.87 -18.26
CA GLN A 184 24.90 17.40 -17.48
C GLN A 184 24.68 17.49 -15.97
N SER A 185 23.95 18.53 -15.53
CA SER A 185 23.49 18.67 -14.16
C SER A 185 22.06 18.19 -14.08
N TYR A 186 21.77 17.23 -13.19
CA TYR A 186 20.42 16.71 -13.04
C TYR A 186 19.47 17.80 -12.51
N GLU A 187 18.38 18.02 -13.25
CA GLU A 187 17.33 18.97 -12.93
C GLU A 187 16.07 18.23 -12.50
N ASP A 188 15.66 18.44 -11.24
CA ASP A 188 14.52 17.76 -10.64
C ASP A 188 13.23 18.22 -11.35
N GLY A 189 12.39 17.27 -11.74
CA GLY A 189 11.16 17.54 -12.50
C GLY A 189 11.36 17.63 -14.02
N SER A 190 12.58 17.90 -14.51
CA SER A 190 12.83 18.08 -15.95
C SER A 190 13.59 16.93 -16.60
N SER A 191 14.67 16.47 -15.95
CA SER A 191 15.59 15.49 -16.54
C SER A 191 14.90 14.16 -16.82
N ILE A 192 15.21 13.55 -17.98
CA ILE A 192 14.71 12.26 -18.50
C ILE A 192 13.23 12.28 -18.91
N THR A 193 12.41 13.05 -18.21
CA THR A 193 10.94 13.12 -18.35
C THR A 193 10.46 14.05 -19.48
N HIS A 194 11.38 14.61 -20.28
CA HIS A 194 11.03 15.52 -21.38
C HIS A 194 11.78 15.19 -22.67
N LEU A 195 11.24 15.66 -23.79
CA LEU A 195 11.97 15.79 -25.05
C LEU A 195 13.04 16.89 -24.91
N ASP A 196 14.17 16.72 -25.60
CA ASP A 196 15.27 17.67 -25.54
C ASP A 196 14.86 19.07 -26.04
N GLU A 197 14.90 20.04 -25.12
CA GLU A 197 14.56 21.45 -25.35
C GLU A 197 15.22 22.01 -26.61
N SER A 198 16.55 21.92 -26.72
CA SER A 198 17.31 22.47 -27.84
C SER A 198 16.98 21.85 -29.20
N THR A 199 16.43 20.63 -29.19
CA THR A 199 16.09 19.90 -30.40
C THR A 199 14.65 20.18 -30.83
N PHE A 200 13.72 20.28 -29.88
CA PHE A 200 12.29 20.19 -30.18
C PHE A 200 11.49 21.47 -29.94
N SER A 201 11.98 22.45 -29.17
CA SER A 201 11.19 23.65 -28.86
C SER A 201 10.87 24.50 -30.10
N ALA A 202 11.79 24.58 -31.05
CA ALA A 202 11.57 25.29 -32.33
C ALA A 202 10.80 24.48 -33.40
N THR A 203 10.35 23.26 -33.09
CA THR A 203 9.72 22.36 -34.08
C THR A 203 8.21 22.53 -34.20
N GLY A 204 7.62 23.46 -33.44
CA GLY A 204 6.19 23.75 -33.47
C GLY A 204 5.37 22.65 -32.80
N THR A 205 4.92 21.64 -33.54
CA THR A 205 3.96 20.68 -32.99
C THR A 205 4.54 19.69 -31.98
N ASN A 206 5.86 19.47 -31.95
CA ASN A 206 6.51 18.52 -31.04
C ASN A 206 7.19 19.21 -29.83
N SER A 207 6.91 20.49 -29.57
CA SER A 207 7.47 21.20 -28.42
C SER A 207 6.70 20.96 -27.12
N VAL A 208 5.49 20.40 -27.17
CA VAL A 208 4.61 20.32 -25.99
C VAL A 208 5.27 19.63 -24.79
N MET A 209 6.12 18.61 -25.01
CA MET A 209 6.78 17.82 -23.96
C MET A 209 8.25 18.21 -23.80
N THR A 210 8.65 19.42 -24.19
CA THR A 210 9.94 20.00 -23.78
C THR A 210 9.77 20.64 -22.39
N PRO A 211 10.85 20.78 -21.59
CA PRO A 211 10.74 21.16 -20.17
C PRO A 211 10.42 22.64 -19.93
N VAL A 212 10.53 23.50 -20.94
CA VAL A 212 10.31 24.95 -20.79
C VAL A 212 9.09 25.37 -21.61
N LEU A 213 8.17 26.09 -20.95
CA LEU A 213 7.10 26.84 -21.59
C LEU A 213 7.37 28.33 -21.41
N ASP A 214 7.66 29.03 -22.49
CA ASP A 214 7.92 30.47 -22.45
C ASP A 214 6.63 31.30 -22.34
N ALA A 215 6.72 32.49 -21.75
CA ALA A 215 5.57 33.40 -21.72
C ALA A 215 5.17 33.81 -23.14
N GLY A 216 3.88 33.70 -23.46
CA GLY A 216 3.36 33.93 -24.81
C GLY A 216 3.40 32.71 -25.74
N GLU A 217 4.00 31.60 -25.33
CA GLU A 217 4.02 30.36 -26.11
C GLU A 217 2.68 29.62 -26.03
N VAL A 218 2.29 28.96 -27.13
CA VAL A 218 0.99 28.30 -27.28
C VAL A 218 1.14 26.94 -27.94
N PHE A 219 0.64 25.91 -27.26
CA PHE A 219 0.52 24.54 -27.76
C PHE A 219 -0.93 24.22 -28.15
N ARG A 220 -1.07 23.46 -29.24
CA ARG A 220 -2.37 23.09 -29.83
C ARG A 220 -2.49 21.62 -30.20
N SER A 221 -1.42 20.86 -30.02
CA SER A 221 -1.37 19.42 -30.28
C SER A 221 -0.29 18.81 -29.40
N PRO A 222 -0.42 17.54 -28.98
CA PRO A 222 0.66 16.85 -28.30
C PRO A 222 1.90 16.59 -29.17
N GLY A 223 1.74 16.65 -30.50
CA GLY A 223 2.80 16.31 -31.45
C GLY A 223 2.90 14.82 -31.72
N SER A 224 3.37 14.48 -32.93
CA SER A 224 3.48 13.09 -33.38
C SER A 224 4.45 12.27 -32.56
N ILE A 225 5.52 12.89 -32.04
CA ILE A 225 6.54 12.19 -31.25
C ILE A 225 5.98 11.78 -29.89
N ALA A 226 5.36 12.69 -29.15
CA ALA A 226 4.81 12.38 -27.83
C ALA A 226 3.68 11.34 -27.92
N LEU A 227 2.81 11.46 -28.92
CA LEU A 227 1.76 10.45 -29.18
C LEU A 227 2.37 9.08 -29.46
N ALA A 228 3.39 9.01 -30.30
CA ALA A 228 4.05 7.76 -30.62
C ALA A 228 4.81 7.15 -29.44
N MET A 229 5.37 7.96 -28.54
CA MET A 229 5.98 7.48 -27.29
C MET A 229 4.94 6.85 -26.36
N ILE A 230 3.74 7.44 -26.26
CA ILE A 230 2.63 6.86 -25.48
C ILE A 230 2.18 5.51 -26.08
N GLU A 231 2.08 5.42 -27.41
CA GLU A 231 1.73 4.17 -28.08
C GLU A 231 2.85 3.10 -27.95
N ASP A 232 4.13 3.50 -27.98
CA ASP A 232 5.25 2.59 -27.68
C ASP A 232 5.07 1.97 -26.28
N MET A 233 4.68 2.77 -25.27
CA MET A 233 4.46 2.31 -23.89
C MET A 233 3.31 1.31 -23.70
N LEU A 234 2.40 1.18 -24.67
CA LEU A 234 1.34 0.16 -24.67
C LEU A 234 1.85 -1.21 -25.16
N SER A 235 3.05 -1.25 -25.73
CA SER A 235 3.69 -2.47 -26.20
C SER A 235 4.68 -3.03 -25.19
N LYS A 236 5.06 -4.30 -25.35
CA LYS A 236 6.15 -4.87 -24.57
C LYS A 236 7.47 -4.21 -25.01
N PRO A 237 8.22 -3.56 -24.10
CA PRO A 237 9.44 -2.87 -24.46
C PRO A 237 10.52 -3.84 -24.96
N PRO A 238 11.50 -3.36 -25.75
CA PRO A 238 12.61 -4.17 -26.21
C PRO A 238 13.38 -4.73 -25.01
N ALA A 239 13.32 -6.05 -24.81
CA ALA A 239 14.11 -6.69 -23.77
C ALA A 239 15.52 -7.01 -24.30
N ASN A 240 16.54 -6.36 -23.74
CA ASN A 240 17.92 -6.82 -23.94
C ASN A 240 18.10 -8.22 -23.35
N LYS A 241 18.88 -9.08 -24.01
CA LYS A 241 19.23 -10.41 -23.50
C LYS A 241 20.04 -10.28 -22.20
N ALA A 242 19.93 -11.27 -21.32
CA ALA A 242 20.80 -11.36 -20.15
C ALA A 242 22.29 -11.33 -20.60
N GLN A 243 23.12 -10.57 -19.90
CA GLN A 243 24.55 -10.44 -20.23
C GLN A 243 25.43 -11.44 -19.48
N SER A 244 25.00 -11.89 -18.30
CA SER A 244 25.73 -12.82 -17.43
C SER A 244 24.80 -13.85 -16.80
N LEU A 245 25.35 -14.74 -15.97
CA LEU A 245 24.56 -15.51 -15.01
C LEU A 245 23.87 -14.57 -14.02
N PRO A 246 22.71 -14.95 -13.46
CA PRO A 246 22.07 -14.16 -12.42
C PRO A 246 22.92 -14.11 -11.15
N ALA A 247 22.78 -13.04 -10.37
CA ALA A 247 23.20 -13.07 -8.99
C ALA A 247 22.34 -14.06 -8.17
N LYS A 248 22.82 -14.47 -7.00
CA LYS A 248 22.12 -15.42 -6.14
C LYS A 248 20.93 -14.77 -5.41
N PRO A 249 19.82 -15.51 -5.15
CA PRO A 249 18.72 -15.01 -4.32
C PRO A 249 19.20 -14.54 -2.94
N ILE A 250 18.48 -13.61 -2.33
CA ILE A 250 18.77 -13.09 -0.98
C ILE A 250 17.58 -13.33 -0.04
N ASP A 251 17.80 -13.17 1.27
CA ASP A 251 16.77 -13.33 2.31
C ASP A 251 15.97 -14.65 2.25
N VAL A 252 16.64 -15.72 1.83
CA VAL A 252 16.04 -17.06 1.69
C VAL A 252 15.67 -17.62 3.06
N ARG A 253 14.37 -17.83 3.28
CA ARG A 253 13.80 -18.39 4.52
C ARG A 253 12.69 -19.39 4.22
N ALA A 254 12.65 -20.46 5.01
CA ALA A 254 11.61 -21.47 4.93
C ALA A 254 10.68 -21.40 6.15
N LEU A 255 9.38 -21.41 5.88
CA LEU A 255 8.31 -21.45 6.86
C LEU A 255 7.63 -22.83 6.83
N VAL A 256 7.27 -23.33 8.02
CA VAL A 256 6.75 -24.68 8.22
C VAL A 256 5.24 -24.78 7.93
N GLY A 257 4.83 -25.86 7.27
CA GLY A 257 3.43 -26.24 7.05
C GLY A 257 3.17 -27.73 7.28
N ASP A 258 1.91 -28.13 7.11
CA ASP A 258 1.49 -29.54 7.18
C ASP A 258 1.78 -30.25 5.86
N LYS A 259 2.83 -31.09 5.83
CA LYS A 259 3.34 -31.75 4.61
C LYS A 259 3.81 -30.80 3.51
N TYR A 260 4.10 -29.55 3.87
CA TYR A 260 4.69 -28.56 2.96
C TYR A 260 5.62 -27.60 3.71
N ALA A 261 6.46 -26.90 2.95
CA ALA A 261 7.18 -25.72 3.40
C ALA A 261 6.90 -24.56 2.44
N LEU A 262 6.86 -23.34 2.97
CA LEU A 262 6.78 -22.12 2.16
C LEU A 262 8.16 -21.47 2.16
N LEU A 263 8.82 -21.45 1.02
CA LEU A 263 10.13 -20.85 0.83
C LEU A 263 9.94 -19.41 0.35
N THR A 264 10.27 -18.44 1.20
CA THR A 264 10.30 -17.01 0.89
C THR A 264 11.73 -16.61 0.56
N PHE A 265 11.91 -15.77 -0.45
CA PHE A 265 13.20 -15.22 -0.82
C PHE A 265 12.98 -13.94 -1.63
N ASP A 266 13.99 -13.08 -1.64
CA ASP A 266 14.05 -11.92 -2.51
C ASP A 266 14.93 -12.23 -3.72
N SER A 267 14.55 -11.65 -4.84
CA SER A 267 15.39 -11.72 -6.03
C SER A 267 16.66 -10.89 -5.84
N PRO A 268 17.73 -11.18 -6.59
CA PRO A 268 18.92 -10.35 -6.51
C PRO A 268 18.60 -8.89 -6.87
N ASN A 269 19.34 -7.93 -6.30
CA ASN A 269 19.13 -6.49 -6.50
C ASN A 269 19.17 -6.03 -7.97
N CYS A 270 19.72 -6.86 -8.85
CA CYS A 270 19.83 -6.62 -10.29
C CYS A 270 18.95 -7.58 -11.10
N ARG A 271 17.88 -8.15 -10.51
CA ARG A 271 16.98 -9.15 -11.15
C ARG A 271 16.57 -8.81 -12.57
N ARG A 272 16.25 -7.53 -12.83
CA ARG A 272 15.87 -7.08 -14.17
C ARG A 272 17.04 -7.25 -15.14
N ILE A 273 18.26 -6.81 -14.79
CA ILE A 273 19.47 -7.03 -15.60
C ILE A 273 19.72 -8.51 -15.85
N ASP A 274 19.58 -9.29 -14.79
CA ASP A 274 19.80 -10.73 -14.82
C ASP A 274 18.73 -11.45 -15.65
N ARG A 275 17.61 -10.80 -16.00
CA ARG A 275 16.47 -11.37 -16.72
C ARG A 275 16.08 -12.73 -16.14
N VAL A 276 15.93 -12.79 -14.81
CA VAL A 276 15.60 -14.04 -14.11
C VAL A 276 14.27 -14.58 -14.61
N THR A 277 14.29 -15.77 -15.22
CA THR A 277 13.12 -16.46 -15.77
C THR A 277 12.50 -17.45 -14.79
N GLY A 278 13.23 -17.80 -13.72
CA GLY A 278 12.71 -18.64 -12.65
C GLY A 278 13.78 -19.04 -11.64
N TYR A 279 13.44 -20.02 -10.81
CA TYR A 279 14.24 -20.51 -9.70
C TYR A 279 14.22 -22.03 -9.66
N THR A 280 15.39 -22.64 -9.55
CA THR A 280 15.56 -24.06 -9.29
C THR A 280 15.72 -24.26 -7.79
N VAL A 281 14.85 -25.04 -7.17
CA VAL A 281 14.87 -25.35 -5.73
C VAL A 281 15.12 -26.84 -5.53
N THR A 282 16.25 -27.17 -4.90
CA THR A 282 16.62 -28.52 -4.48
C THR A 282 16.16 -28.76 -3.03
N ILE A 283 15.44 -29.85 -2.80
CA ILE A 283 14.94 -30.28 -1.49
C ILE A 283 15.98 -31.18 -0.82
N ASN A 284 16.47 -30.79 0.35
CA ASN A 284 17.41 -31.56 1.14
C ASN A 284 16.73 -32.10 2.41
N PRO A 285 16.96 -33.36 2.81
CA PRO A 285 17.69 -34.40 2.08
C PRO A 285 16.86 -34.95 0.90
N GLY A 286 17.54 -35.58 -0.07
CA GLY A 286 16.92 -36.29 -1.19
C GLY A 286 17.26 -35.72 -2.57
N GLY A 287 17.66 -34.44 -2.65
CA GLY A 287 18.16 -33.83 -3.88
C GLY A 287 17.10 -33.61 -4.95
N LEU A 288 15.80 -33.73 -4.61
CA LEU A 288 14.72 -33.53 -5.58
C LEU A 288 14.63 -32.05 -5.96
N GLU A 289 14.68 -31.75 -7.25
CA GLU A 289 14.56 -30.39 -7.76
C GLU A 289 13.12 -30.05 -8.18
N ARG A 290 12.74 -28.79 -7.97
CA ARG A 290 11.49 -28.20 -8.45
C ARG A 290 11.73 -26.78 -8.95
N ASN A 291 11.00 -26.41 -10.00
CA ASN A 291 11.08 -25.08 -10.58
C ASN A 291 9.92 -24.20 -10.10
N PHE A 292 10.24 -22.94 -9.82
CA PHE A 292 9.28 -21.90 -9.47
C PHE A 292 9.58 -20.63 -10.26
N THR A 293 8.58 -19.80 -10.51
CA THR A 293 8.74 -18.53 -11.23
C THR A 293 8.77 -17.31 -10.31
N GLN A 294 8.35 -17.46 -9.04
CA GLN A 294 8.25 -16.37 -8.09
C GLN A 294 8.35 -16.84 -6.63
N SER A 295 8.57 -15.88 -5.74
CA SER A 295 8.45 -16.01 -4.28
C SER A 295 7.04 -15.57 -3.85
N PRO A 296 6.43 -16.20 -2.83
CA PRO A 296 6.93 -17.38 -2.13
C PRO A 296 6.69 -18.69 -2.91
N ALA A 297 7.63 -19.63 -2.81
CA ALA A 297 7.55 -20.95 -3.42
C ALA A 297 6.95 -21.98 -2.44
N LYS A 298 5.80 -22.56 -2.78
CA LYS A 298 5.14 -23.59 -1.96
C LYS A 298 5.62 -24.99 -2.33
N ILE A 299 6.40 -25.60 -1.45
CA ILE A 299 7.00 -26.93 -1.64
C ILE A 299 6.16 -27.99 -0.94
N THR A 300 5.39 -28.75 -1.71
CA THR A 300 4.44 -29.76 -1.21
C THR A 300 5.01 -31.18 -1.22
N GLY A 301 4.36 -32.12 -0.52
CA GLY A 301 4.73 -33.54 -0.54
C GLY A 301 5.88 -33.88 0.40
N LEU A 302 6.09 -33.05 1.43
CA LEU A 302 7.06 -33.31 2.50
C LEU A 302 6.43 -34.22 3.56
N SER A 303 7.28 -34.96 4.29
CA SER A 303 6.84 -35.77 5.41
C SER A 303 6.86 -34.98 6.71
N ASN A 304 5.79 -35.07 7.50
CA ASN A 304 5.79 -34.47 8.83
C ASN A 304 6.79 -35.19 9.75
N GLY A 305 7.50 -34.43 10.59
CA GLY A 305 8.52 -34.92 11.51
C GLY A 305 9.90 -35.14 10.89
N SER A 306 10.04 -35.03 9.57
CA SER A 306 11.34 -35.05 8.90
C SER A 306 11.87 -33.63 8.74
N SER A 307 13.19 -33.46 8.89
CA SER A 307 13.82 -32.15 8.71
C SER A 307 14.21 -31.91 7.26
N TYR A 308 13.97 -30.68 6.80
CA TYR A 308 14.27 -30.25 5.44
C TYR A 308 14.97 -28.89 5.42
N SER A 309 15.87 -28.72 4.47
CA SER A 309 16.35 -27.41 4.01
C SER A 309 16.21 -27.33 2.49
N PHE A 310 16.23 -26.10 1.96
CA PHE A 310 16.03 -25.88 0.53
C PHE A 310 17.17 -25.07 -0.04
N THR A 311 17.81 -25.60 -1.09
CA THR A 311 18.86 -24.90 -1.83
C THR A 311 18.24 -24.30 -3.08
N ILE A 312 18.34 -22.98 -3.25
CA ILE A 312 17.76 -22.24 -4.37
C ILE A 312 18.84 -21.61 -5.24
N LYS A 313 18.61 -21.60 -6.55
CA LYS A 313 19.36 -20.81 -7.53
C LYS A 313 18.39 -20.01 -8.41
N ALA A 314 18.79 -18.80 -8.80
CA ALA A 314 18.10 -18.04 -9.83
C ALA A 314 18.55 -18.52 -11.22
N LYS A 315 17.66 -18.46 -12.21
CA LYS A 315 17.91 -18.91 -13.58
C LYS A 315 17.60 -17.83 -14.60
N ASN A 316 18.40 -17.73 -15.65
CA ASN A 316 18.12 -16.97 -16.87
C ASN A 316 18.56 -17.75 -18.12
N ASP A 317 18.56 -17.10 -19.28
CA ASP A 317 18.95 -17.71 -20.56
C ASP A 317 20.44 -18.11 -20.63
N ASN A 318 21.31 -17.52 -19.78
CA ASN A 318 22.73 -17.85 -19.73
C ASN A 318 23.06 -18.99 -18.75
N GLY A 319 22.16 -19.32 -17.81
CA GLY A 319 22.35 -20.40 -16.86
C GLY A 319 21.80 -20.10 -15.46
N GLU A 320 22.41 -20.73 -14.44
CA GLU A 320 22.00 -20.62 -13.04
C GLU A 320 23.02 -19.83 -12.21
N SER A 321 22.53 -19.14 -11.18
CA SER A 321 23.36 -18.45 -10.18
C SER A 321 24.09 -19.40 -9.24
N ASP A 322 24.95 -18.83 -8.39
CA ASP A 322 25.38 -19.49 -7.16
C ASP A 322 24.16 -19.88 -6.29
N ALA A 323 24.31 -20.96 -5.54
CA ALA A 323 23.26 -21.52 -4.70
C ALA A 323 23.19 -20.88 -3.31
N VAL A 324 21.98 -20.78 -2.75
CA VAL A 324 21.72 -20.33 -1.37
C VAL A 324 20.81 -21.32 -0.67
N THR A 325 21.18 -21.71 0.55
CA THR A 325 20.41 -22.68 1.35
C THR A 325 19.62 -21.97 2.44
N SER A 326 18.34 -22.33 2.60
CA SER A 326 17.44 -21.81 3.63
C SER A 326 17.81 -22.28 5.04
N ASN A 327 17.14 -21.72 6.05
CA ASN A 327 17.06 -22.38 7.36
C ASN A 327 16.40 -23.77 7.25
N GLU A 328 16.66 -24.61 8.25
CA GLU A 328 16.03 -25.92 8.39
C GLU A 328 14.60 -25.78 8.93
N VAL A 329 13.68 -26.63 8.44
CA VAL A 329 12.29 -26.71 8.89
C VAL A 329 11.86 -28.16 9.03
N THR A 330 11.03 -28.43 10.03
CA THR A 330 10.41 -29.74 10.24
C THR A 330 8.89 -29.63 10.07
N PRO A 331 8.33 -29.97 8.89
CA PRO A 331 6.89 -30.02 8.66
C PRO A 331 6.18 -30.75 9.80
N ARG A 332 5.02 -30.22 10.19
CA ARG A 332 4.26 -30.76 11.32
C ARG A 332 2.79 -30.72 11.00
N SER A 333 2.08 -31.74 11.49
CA SER A 333 0.62 -31.78 11.36
C SER A 333 0.06 -30.50 11.93
N THR A 334 -0.75 -29.82 11.14
CA THR A 334 -1.59 -28.76 11.71
C THR A 334 -2.56 -29.44 12.66
N ALA A 335 -2.79 -28.84 13.84
CA ALA A 335 -3.81 -29.33 14.75
C ALA A 335 -5.14 -29.36 13.98
N LYS A 336 -5.94 -30.41 14.15
CA LYS A 336 -7.29 -30.45 13.58
C LYS A 336 -8.07 -29.26 14.12
N VAL A 337 -8.28 -28.26 13.28
CA VAL A 337 -9.08 -27.08 13.62
C VAL A 337 -10.53 -27.53 13.75
N LYS A 338 -11.16 -27.20 14.87
CA LYS A 338 -12.59 -27.42 15.09
C LYS A 338 -13.29 -26.07 14.98
N THR A 339 -14.14 -25.90 13.97
CA THR A 339 -15.00 -24.72 13.89
C THR A 339 -16.01 -24.73 15.04
N ILE A 340 -16.02 -23.67 15.84
CA ILE A 340 -16.88 -23.51 17.02
C ILE A 340 -18.24 -22.91 16.63
N ASP A 341 -18.22 -21.80 15.89
CA ASP A 341 -19.39 -21.13 15.33
C ASP A 341 -19.17 -20.99 13.82
N LYS A 342 -20.00 -21.68 13.01
CA LYS A 342 -19.92 -21.64 11.54
C LYS A 342 -20.62 -20.43 10.93
N ARG A 343 -21.42 -19.70 11.72
CA ARG A 343 -22.26 -18.61 11.25
C ARG A 343 -21.71 -17.23 11.64
N ALA A 344 -20.63 -17.20 12.39
CA ALA A 344 -20.00 -15.96 12.84
C ALA A 344 -18.79 -15.63 11.96
N ASP A 345 -18.60 -14.34 11.70
CA ASP A 345 -17.35 -13.79 11.22
C ASP A 345 -16.63 -13.12 12.39
N VAL A 346 -15.56 -13.76 12.88
CA VAL A 346 -14.89 -13.38 14.12
C VAL A 346 -13.63 -12.60 13.83
N LYS A 347 -13.68 -11.29 14.09
CA LYS A 347 -12.52 -10.39 13.98
C LYS A 347 -11.81 -10.19 15.32
N TYR A 348 -12.57 -10.09 16.41
CA TYR A 348 -12.05 -9.86 17.77
C TYR A 348 -12.54 -10.95 18.72
N LEU A 349 -11.62 -11.47 19.54
CA LEU A 349 -11.93 -12.47 20.55
C LEU A 349 -11.01 -12.33 21.77
N ALA A 350 -11.50 -12.78 22.91
CA ALA A 350 -10.73 -12.96 24.13
C ALA A 350 -11.07 -14.31 24.75
N SER A 351 -10.08 -14.98 25.35
CA SER A 351 -10.27 -16.30 25.95
C SER A 351 -9.82 -16.35 27.40
N GLY A 352 -10.38 -17.27 28.16
CA GLY A 352 -10.02 -17.46 29.56
C GLY A 352 -10.57 -18.76 30.13
N VAL A 353 -10.45 -18.92 31.44
CA VAL A 353 -11.02 -20.05 32.18
C VAL A 353 -12.01 -19.51 33.20
N PHE A 354 -13.27 -19.91 33.08
CA PHE A 354 -14.33 -19.54 34.02
C PHE A 354 -15.02 -20.78 34.56
N LYS A 355 -15.06 -20.90 35.90
CA LYS A 355 -15.59 -22.04 36.64
C LYS A 355 -15.11 -23.38 36.09
N LYS A 356 -13.79 -23.47 35.85
CA LYS A 356 -13.06 -24.62 35.28
C LYS A 356 -13.33 -24.94 33.81
N ASN A 357 -14.13 -24.16 33.09
CA ASN A 357 -14.36 -24.34 31.66
C ASN A 357 -13.56 -23.31 30.86
N GLN A 358 -13.02 -23.72 29.72
CA GLN A 358 -12.49 -22.77 28.74
C GLN A 358 -13.64 -21.96 28.15
N VAL A 359 -13.44 -20.65 28.06
CA VAL A 359 -14.39 -19.72 27.47
C VAL A 359 -13.71 -18.85 26.42
N ILE A 360 -14.44 -18.52 25.36
CA ILE A 360 -14.03 -17.58 24.32
C ILE A 360 -15.18 -16.60 24.12
N ALA A 361 -14.96 -15.33 24.49
CA ALA A 361 -15.85 -14.23 24.14
C ALA A 361 -15.40 -13.68 22.78
N TYR A 362 -16.34 -13.39 21.89
CA TYR A 362 -16.03 -12.92 20.56
C TYR A 362 -17.15 -12.05 19.98
N SER A 363 -16.76 -11.09 19.16
CA SER A 363 -17.65 -10.23 18.40
C SER A 363 -17.94 -10.86 17.03
N ASP A 364 -19.19 -10.89 16.60
CA ASP A 364 -19.59 -11.42 15.30
C ASP A 364 -19.92 -10.28 14.32
N ALA A 365 -19.08 -10.09 13.32
CA ALA A 365 -19.22 -9.01 12.33
C ALA A 365 -20.42 -9.19 11.39
N ILE A 366 -20.96 -10.40 11.25
CA ILE A 366 -22.16 -10.64 10.43
C ILE A 366 -23.41 -10.18 11.18
N SER A 367 -23.52 -10.57 12.45
CA SER A 367 -24.73 -10.35 13.23
C SER A 367 -24.69 -9.13 14.16
N GLY A 368 -23.52 -8.51 14.32
CA GLY A 368 -23.29 -7.41 15.26
C GLY A 368 -23.35 -7.84 16.73
N ASN A 369 -23.40 -9.13 17.04
CA ASN A 369 -23.63 -9.62 18.40
C ASN A 369 -22.33 -9.92 19.14
N LEU A 370 -22.34 -9.71 20.46
CA LEU A 370 -21.36 -10.28 21.37
C LEU A 370 -21.77 -11.71 21.74
N LYS A 371 -20.88 -12.67 21.56
CA LYS A 371 -21.12 -14.09 21.83
C LYS A 371 -20.10 -14.67 22.79
N LEU A 372 -20.48 -15.77 23.46
CA LEU A 372 -19.60 -16.56 24.32
C LEU A 372 -19.69 -18.03 23.92
N ALA A 373 -18.54 -18.64 23.63
CA ALA A 373 -18.37 -20.07 23.50
C ALA A 373 -17.79 -20.64 24.81
N THR A 374 -18.43 -21.66 25.37
CA THR A 374 -17.94 -22.38 26.57
C THR A 374 -17.69 -23.84 26.23
N LEU A 375 -16.52 -24.36 26.58
CA LEU A 375 -16.19 -25.76 26.42
C LEU A 375 -16.75 -26.57 27.59
N VAL A 376 -17.81 -27.33 27.34
CA VAL A 376 -18.47 -28.20 28.34
C VAL A 376 -18.36 -29.64 27.88
N ARG A 377 -17.74 -30.51 28.69
CA ARG A 377 -17.60 -31.96 28.40
C ARG A 377 -17.13 -32.23 26.96
N ASN A 378 -16.07 -31.53 26.55
CA ASN A 378 -15.45 -31.63 25.21
C ASN A 378 -16.31 -31.10 24.02
N SER A 379 -17.41 -30.41 24.31
CA SER A 379 -18.27 -29.77 23.29
C SER A 379 -18.39 -28.27 23.54
N TRP A 380 -18.17 -27.48 22.51
CA TRP A 380 -18.38 -26.05 22.57
C TRP A 380 -19.88 -25.73 22.53
N LYS A 381 -20.33 -24.88 23.45
CA LYS A 381 -21.68 -24.32 23.49
C LYS A 381 -21.58 -22.82 23.28
N THR A 382 -22.23 -22.31 22.23
CA THR A 382 -22.27 -20.87 21.92
C THR A 382 -23.56 -20.25 22.44
N SER A 383 -23.48 -18.99 22.86
CA SER A 383 -24.63 -18.20 23.30
C SER A 383 -24.41 -16.73 22.95
N ILE A 384 -25.50 -16.02 22.66
CA ILE A 384 -25.48 -14.56 22.51
C ILE A 384 -25.53 -13.93 23.90
N ILE A 385 -24.57 -13.07 24.17
CA ILE A 385 -24.44 -12.37 25.45
C ILE A 385 -25.15 -11.03 25.38
N ASP A 386 -24.91 -10.26 24.31
CA ASP A 386 -25.47 -8.92 24.11
C ASP A 386 -25.60 -8.60 22.60
N GLY A 387 -26.34 -7.55 22.24
CA GLY A 387 -26.54 -7.09 20.84
C GLY A 387 -27.93 -7.35 20.26
N ILE A 388 -28.88 -7.88 21.06
CA ILE A 388 -30.21 -8.29 20.58
C ILE A 388 -31.39 -7.61 21.27
N SER A 389 -31.15 -6.77 22.29
CA SER A 389 -32.23 -6.19 23.10
C SER A 389 -31.71 -5.03 23.95
N THR A 390 -32.58 -4.08 24.27
CA THR A 390 -32.31 -3.02 25.26
C THR A 390 -32.75 -3.40 26.68
N SER A 391 -33.33 -4.58 26.88
CA SER A 391 -33.87 -5.00 28.18
C SER A 391 -32.77 -5.39 29.17
N GLY A 392 -32.87 -4.88 30.40
CA GLY A 392 -31.96 -5.26 31.49
C GLY A 392 -30.53 -4.70 31.36
N GLY A 393 -30.37 -3.57 30.67
CA GLY A 393 -29.09 -2.90 30.45
C GLY A 393 -28.30 -3.39 29.24
N ARG A 394 -28.88 -4.30 28.46
CA ARG A 394 -28.32 -4.80 27.19
C ARG A 394 -28.33 -3.73 26.10
N SER A 395 -27.54 -3.94 25.05
CA SER A 395 -27.52 -3.14 23.83
C SER A 395 -28.18 -3.91 22.67
N ASP A 396 -28.83 -3.18 21.78
CA ASP A 396 -29.32 -3.63 20.47
C ASP A 396 -28.50 -3.07 19.31
N ARG A 397 -27.38 -2.38 19.62
CA ARG A 397 -26.44 -1.81 18.66
C ARG A 397 -25.46 -2.85 18.14
N ASN A 398 -24.74 -2.50 17.08
CA ASN A 398 -23.62 -3.30 16.57
C ASN A 398 -22.43 -3.34 17.55
N LEU A 399 -22.12 -4.54 18.04
CA LEU A 399 -21.03 -4.84 18.96
C LEU A 399 -19.81 -5.50 18.29
N ALA A 400 -19.66 -5.35 16.97
CA ALA A 400 -18.59 -5.95 16.16
C ALA A 400 -17.20 -5.29 16.34
N GLY A 401 -16.81 -4.96 17.59
CA GLY A 401 -15.54 -4.32 17.91
C GLY A 401 -14.65 -5.12 18.86
N PRO A 402 -13.53 -4.54 19.32
CA PRO A 402 -12.61 -5.16 20.27
C PRO A 402 -13.31 -5.75 21.51
N VAL A 403 -12.80 -6.90 21.96
CA VAL A 403 -13.31 -7.64 23.13
C VAL A 403 -12.15 -7.97 24.07
N SER A 404 -12.36 -7.75 25.37
CA SER A 404 -11.44 -8.15 26.43
C SER A 404 -12.16 -8.99 27.49
N LEU A 405 -11.43 -9.90 28.14
CA LEU A 405 -11.98 -10.84 29.10
C LEU A 405 -11.04 -11.02 30.29
N CYS A 406 -11.61 -11.04 31.49
CA CYS A 406 -10.91 -11.37 32.72
C CYS A 406 -11.86 -12.07 33.70
N VAL A 407 -11.30 -12.75 34.70
CA VAL A 407 -12.07 -13.46 35.73
C VAL A 407 -11.59 -13.01 37.10
N SER A 408 -12.53 -12.58 37.94
CA SER A 408 -12.26 -12.19 39.33
C SER A 408 -12.83 -13.21 40.32
N GLY A 409 -12.34 -13.19 41.56
CA GLY A 409 -12.74 -14.13 42.61
C GLY A 409 -12.08 -15.50 42.48
N SER A 410 -12.57 -16.47 43.23
CA SER A 410 -12.04 -17.84 43.19
C SER A 410 -13.13 -18.89 43.39
N LYS A 411 -12.94 -20.07 42.77
CA LYS A 411 -13.82 -21.23 42.91
C LYS A 411 -15.29 -20.88 42.64
N ALA A 412 -16.15 -21.02 43.65
CA ALA A 412 -17.60 -20.79 43.51
C ALA A 412 -17.95 -19.30 43.33
N GLY A 413 -17.09 -18.39 43.81
CA GLY A 413 -17.27 -16.94 43.74
C GLY A 413 -16.66 -16.28 42.51
N GLU A 414 -16.21 -17.06 41.52
CA GLU A 414 -15.70 -16.51 40.27
C GLU A 414 -16.77 -15.68 39.55
N LYS A 415 -16.35 -14.51 39.04
CA LYS A 415 -17.12 -13.67 38.13
C LYS A 415 -16.36 -13.48 36.83
N LEU A 416 -17.03 -13.71 35.73
CA LEU A 416 -16.54 -13.41 34.39
C LEU A 416 -16.84 -11.95 34.07
N HIS A 417 -15.86 -11.24 33.53
CA HIS A 417 -15.99 -9.86 33.07
C HIS A 417 -15.61 -9.82 31.60
N ILE A 418 -16.49 -9.24 30.78
CA ILE A 418 -16.25 -9.03 29.35
C ILE A 418 -16.43 -7.55 29.08
N PHE A 419 -15.36 -6.91 28.59
CA PHE A 419 -15.39 -5.53 28.11
C PHE A 419 -15.44 -5.57 26.60
N TYR A 420 -16.33 -4.78 26.01
CA TYR A 420 -16.60 -4.84 24.59
C TYR A 420 -17.11 -3.51 24.08
N THR A 421 -17.10 -3.41 22.78
CA THR A 421 -17.32 -2.17 22.06
C THR A 421 -18.76 -2.05 21.61
N ASP A 422 -19.38 -0.90 21.83
CA ASP A 422 -20.52 -0.46 21.04
C ASP A 422 -20.00 0.37 19.86
N THR A 423 -20.02 -0.19 18.66
CA THR A 423 -19.40 0.45 17.48
C THR A 423 -20.26 1.56 16.87
N GLU A 424 -21.55 1.63 17.25
CA GLU A 424 -22.44 2.69 16.79
C GLU A 424 -22.38 3.88 17.73
N ASN A 425 -22.60 3.63 19.02
CA ASN A 425 -22.57 4.70 20.03
C ASN A 425 -21.15 5.10 20.42
N LYS A 426 -20.15 4.29 20.07
CA LYS A 426 -18.72 4.47 20.40
C LYS A 426 -18.42 4.33 21.90
N ASP A 427 -19.26 3.56 22.58
CA ASP A 427 -19.18 3.31 24.02
C ASP A 427 -18.27 2.13 24.37
N LEU A 428 -17.64 2.21 25.54
CA LEU A 428 -17.05 1.06 26.22
C LEU A 428 -18.10 0.40 27.11
N ARG A 429 -18.48 -0.83 26.78
CA ARG A 429 -19.47 -1.61 27.55
C ARG A 429 -18.81 -2.70 28.39
N HIS A 430 -19.49 -3.10 29.47
CA HIS A 430 -19.09 -4.18 30.35
C HIS A 430 -20.25 -5.12 30.65
N ALA A 431 -20.01 -6.42 30.49
CA ALA A 431 -20.91 -7.49 30.88
C ALA A 431 -20.23 -8.36 31.95
N SER A 432 -20.90 -8.53 33.09
CA SER A 432 -20.43 -9.39 34.18
C SER A 432 -21.36 -10.56 34.43
N TYR A 433 -20.78 -11.73 34.71
CA TYR A 433 -21.51 -12.97 34.96
C TYR A 433 -20.99 -13.70 36.19
N ASP A 434 -21.86 -13.93 37.17
CA ASP A 434 -21.53 -14.65 38.41
C ASP A 434 -21.75 -16.18 38.31
N GLY A 435 -22.10 -16.68 37.13
CA GLY A 435 -22.49 -18.06 36.89
C GLY A 435 -23.98 -18.34 37.03
N LYS A 436 -24.79 -17.31 37.36
CA LYS A 436 -26.25 -17.38 37.43
C LYS A 436 -26.91 -16.25 36.66
N LYS A 437 -26.42 -15.01 36.80
CA LYS A 437 -27.03 -13.81 36.24
C LYS A 437 -26.01 -12.93 35.54
N TRP A 438 -26.40 -12.42 34.37
CA TRP A 438 -25.68 -11.37 33.64
C TRP A 438 -26.09 -9.98 34.13
N ARG A 439 -25.12 -9.07 34.15
CA ARG A 439 -25.32 -7.63 34.37
C ARG A 439 -24.55 -6.87 33.31
N TYR A 440 -25.11 -5.76 32.86
CA TYR A 440 -24.61 -4.96 31.75
C TYR A 440 -24.57 -3.50 32.16
N GLU A 441 -23.55 -2.78 31.72
CA GLU A 441 -23.39 -1.34 31.95
C GLU A 441 -22.54 -0.71 30.85
N THR A 442 -22.73 0.59 30.62
CA THR A 442 -21.75 1.41 29.91
C THR A 442 -20.71 1.92 30.91
N VAL A 443 -19.45 1.60 30.68
CA VAL A 443 -18.32 2.00 31.53
C VAL A 443 -17.92 3.44 31.23
N ASP A 444 -17.84 3.80 29.96
CA ASP A 444 -17.45 5.14 29.48
C ASP A 444 -17.94 5.35 28.04
N GLY A 445 -17.92 6.59 27.54
CA GLY A 445 -18.40 6.98 26.21
C GLY A 445 -19.79 7.64 26.19
N ASP A 446 -20.58 7.41 27.25
CA ASP A 446 -21.91 7.97 27.46
C ASP A 446 -21.91 9.18 28.42
N GLY A 447 -20.79 9.90 28.51
CA GLY A 447 -20.69 11.15 29.29
C GLY A 447 -21.56 12.28 28.74
N GLU A 448 -21.74 13.34 29.54
CA GLU A 448 -22.49 14.54 29.10
C GLU A 448 -21.77 15.30 27.96
N ASP A 449 -20.44 15.30 27.99
CA ASP A 449 -19.57 16.01 27.06
C ASP A 449 -18.20 15.31 26.94
N VAL A 450 -17.46 15.64 25.86
CA VAL A 450 -16.08 15.16 25.67
C VAL A 450 -15.18 15.84 26.71
N GLN A 451 -14.72 15.09 27.71
CA GLN A 451 -13.87 15.62 28.77
C GLN A 451 -12.45 15.89 28.24
N ASN A 452 -12.00 17.13 28.31
CA ASN A 452 -10.64 17.50 27.92
C ASN A 452 -9.61 16.72 28.75
N TYR A 453 -8.65 16.11 28.06
CA TYR A 453 -7.58 15.31 28.67
C TYR A 453 -6.71 16.08 29.69
N GLN A 454 -6.69 17.41 29.64
CA GLN A 454 -5.93 18.25 30.58
C GLN A 454 -6.61 18.37 31.97
N GLU A 455 -7.87 17.94 32.10
CA GLU A 455 -8.57 17.94 33.37
C GLU A 455 -8.05 16.82 34.30
N SER A 456 -7.56 17.21 35.48
CA SER A 456 -6.92 16.29 36.42
C SER A 456 -7.88 15.29 37.07
N THR A 457 -9.14 15.67 37.28
CA THR A 457 -10.17 14.77 37.84
C THR A 457 -10.96 14.15 36.70
N ARG A 458 -10.75 12.86 36.46
CA ARG A 458 -11.42 12.16 35.35
C ARG A 458 -12.85 11.75 35.71
N ARG A 459 -13.73 11.85 34.72
CA ARG A 459 -15.14 11.41 34.74
C ARG A 459 -15.45 10.64 33.46
N LYS A 460 -16.68 10.11 33.36
CA LYS A 460 -17.19 9.62 32.08
C LYS A 460 -17.11 10.71 31.02
N THR A 461 -16.60 10.36 29.85
CA THR A 461 -16.48 11.24 28.68
C THR A 461 -17.50 10.84 27.61
N ALA A 462 -17.89 11.78 26.76
CA ALA A 462 -18.63 11.51 25.52
C ALA A 462 -17.70 11.20 24.33
N SER A 463 -16.43 10.85 24.60
CA SER A 463 -15.44 10.52 23.59
C SER A 463 -15.74 9.19 22.90
N ASP A 464 -15.19 9.02 21.70
CA ASP A 464 -15.04 7.71 21.08
C ASP A 464 -14.04 6.86 21.89
N VAL A 465 -14.57 5.99 22.75
CA VAL A 465 -13.78 5.10 23.62
C VAL A 465 -13.97 3.63 23.24
N SER A 466 -14.36 3.40 21.99
CA SER A 466 -14.79 2.13 21.46
C SER A 466 -13.64 1.10 21.33
N VAL A 467 -12.47 1.35 21.89
CA VAL A 467 -11.28 0.49 21.77
C VAL A 467 -10.84 0.04 23.15
N SER A 468 -11.30 -1.16 23.55
CA SER A 468 -10.83 -1.84 24.78
C SER A 468 -9.58 -2.66 24.48
N ASN A 469 -8.51 -2.44 25.24
CA ASN A 469 -7.21 -3.11 25.00
C ASN A 469 -6.90 -4.20 26.04
N ALA A 470 -7.28 -4.04 27.31
CA ALA A 470 -6.99 -5.06 28.33
C ALA A 470 -7.85 -4.93 29.60
N CYS A 471 -8.46 -6.04 30.05
CA CYS A 471 -8.95 -6.16 31.42
C CYS A 471 -7.88 -6.78 32.33
N ALA A 472 -7.72 -6.21 33.51
CA ALA A 472 -6.92 -6.74 34.60
C ALA A 472 -7.76 -6.94 35.87
N VAL A 473 -7.40 -7.95 36.66
CA VAL A 473 -7.96 -8.16 38.01
C VAL A 473 -6.80 -8.12 39.00
N THR A 474 -6.91 -7.25 39.98
CA THR A 474 -5.94 -7.09 41.07
C THR A 474 -6.64 -7.31 42.42
N PRO A 475 -5.91 -7.39 43.54
CA PRO A 475 -6.54 -7.39 44.88
C PRO A 475 -7.41 -6.15 45.15
N ALA A 476 -7.16 -5.03 44.45
CA ALA A 476 -7.93 -3.80 44.60
C ALA A 476 -9.26 -3.82 43.83
N GLY A 477 -9.36 -4.62 42.76
CA GLY A 477 -10.58 -4.72 41.97
C GLY A 477 -10.35 -5.10 40.51
N VAL A 478 -11.36 -4.83 39.70
CA VAL A 478 -11.33 -5.00 38.24
C VAL A 478 -10.93 -3.67 37.62
N GLN A 479 -10.04 -3.71 36.63
CA GLN A 479 -9.62 -2.54 35.88
C GLN A 479 -9.66 -2.85 34.38
N VAL A 480 -10.00 -1.86 33.57
CA VAL A 480 -9.93 -1.93 32.12
C VAL A 480 -9.11 -0.77 31.57
N PHE A 481 -8.25 -1.06 30.60
CA PHE A 481 -7.46 -0.11 29.85
C PHE A 481 -8.04 0.01 28.44
N TYR A 482 -8.27 1.23 27.99
CA TYR A 482 -8.95 1.54 26.73
C TYR A 482 -8.41 2.84 26.13
N ARG A 483 -8.69 3.05 24.85
CA ARG A 483 -8.22 4.23 24.11
C ARG A 483 -9.38 5.18 23.90
N ASP A 484 -9.12 6.46 24.10
CA ASP A 484 -9.96 7.56 23.62
C ASP A 484 -9.43 7.96 22.23
N GLU A 485 -10.15 7.55 21.19
CA GLU A 485 -9.82 7.84 19.79
C GLU A 485 -10.07 9.31 19.43
N SER A 486 -10.93 10.01 20.18
CA SER A 486 -11.21 11.43 19.94
C SER A 486 -10.03 12.32 20.35
N GLN A 487 -9.28 11.90 21.37
CA GLN A 487 -8.15 12.66 21.92
C GLN A 487 -6.79 12.00 21.73
N GLY A 488 -6.75 10.72 21.31
CA GLY A 488 -5.51 9.98 21.07
C GLY A 488 -4.79 9.56 22.36
N ILE A 489 -5.52 9.35 23.46
CA ILE A 489 -4.96 9.02 24.78
C ILE A 489 -5.38 7.63 25.25
N ILE A 490 -4.62 7.06 26.20
CA ILE A 490 -4.96 5.81 26.88
C ILE A 490 -5.54 6.13 28.25
N LEU A 491 -6.73 5.60 28.49
CA LEU A 491 -7.47 5.72 29.73
C LEU A 491 -7.48 4.39 30.50
N GLY A 492 -7.64 4.50 31.81
CA GLY A 492 -7.90 3.39 32.72
C GLY A 492 -9.20 3.65 33.48
N ALA A 493 -10.01 2.61 33.66
CA ALA A 493 -11.17 2.64 34.55
C ALA A 493 -11.05 1.49 35.56
N ALA A 494 -11.12 1.81 36.85
CA ALA A 494 -11.06 0.84 37.94
C ALA A 494 -12.40 0.79 38.69
N LEU A 495 -12.92 -0.42 38.92
CA LEU A 495 -14.18 -0.63 39.62
C LEU A 495 -13.94 -0.67 41.14
N THR A 496 -14.49 0.32 41.84
CA THR A 496 -14.46 0.42 43.30
C THR A 496 -15.83 0.10 43.92
N LYS A 497 -15.94 0.14 45.25
CA LYS A 497 -17.23 0.02 45.94
C LYS A 497 -18.21 1.15 45.61
N SER A 498 -17.70 2.31 45.21
CA SER A 498 -18.49 3.51 44.90
C SER A 498 -18.80 3.65 43.40
N GLY A 499 -18.35 2.72 42.57
CA GLY A 499 -18.47 2.77 41.11
C GLY A 499 -17.11 2.85 40.41
N TRP A 500 -17.15 3.13 39.11
CA TRP A 500 -15.97 3.33 38.28
C TRP A 500 -15.26 4.64 38.61
N ILE A 501 -13.94 4.55 38.77
CA ILE A 501 -13.04 5.71 38.79
C ILE A 501 -12.15 5.66 37.56
N TYR A 502 -11.78 6.82 37.05
CA TYR A 502 -11.10 6.97 35.78
C TYR A 502 -9.71 7.60 35.96
N GLU A 503 -8.78 7.27 35.09
CA GLU A 503 -7.42 7.83 35.09
C GLU A 503 -6.88 7.93 33.66
N ILE A 504 -5.89 8.82 33.45
CA ILE A 504 -5.09 8.83 32.23
C ILE A 504 -3.85 8.01 32.46
N VAL A 505 -3.72 6.96 31.67
CA VAL A 505 -2.63 5.99 31.75
C VAL A 505 -1.46 6.47 30.89
N ASP A 506 -1.73 6.91 29.67
CA ASP A 506 -0.72 7.37 28.71
C ASP A 506 -1.32 8.33 27.66
N GLY A 507 -0.47 9.00 26.88
CA GLY A 507 -0.85 9.95 25.84
C GLY A 507 -0.89 11.40 26.35
N ASP A 508 0.04 12.22 25.85
CA ASP A 508 -0.02 13.69 25.90
C ASP A 508 0.61 14.25 24.63
N ARG A 509 -0.13 15.10 23.91
CA ARG A 509 0.37 15.79 22.72
C ARG A 509 1.41 16.88 23.07
N GLN A 510 1.59 17.25 24.35
CA GLN A 510 2.39 18.40 24.77
C GLN A 510 3.47 18.15 25.86
N SER A 511 3.94 16.91 26.02
CA SER A 511 5.14 16.50 26.77
C SER A 511 5.12 16.49 28.31
N GLU A 512 5.03 15.28 28.89
CA GLU A 512 5.63 14.87 30.18
C GLU A 512 5.97 13.35 30.18
N GLY A 513 6.83 12.89 29.25
CA GLY A 513 7.39 11.52 29.29
C GLY A 513 6.43 10.37 28.93
N ARG A 514 5.35 10.69 28.22
CA ARG A 514 4.32 9.76 27.71
C ARG A 514 4.42 9.63 26.18
N THR A 515 4.12 8.44 25.64
CA THR A 515 4.29 8.14 24.21
C THR A 515 3.17 8.75 23.35
N THR A 516 3.54 9.29 22.17
CA THR A 516 2.61 9.80 21.15
C THR A 516 2.08 8.71 20.25
#